data_AF-A0A4Q7RT76-F1
#
_entry.id   AF-A0A4Q7RT76-F1
#
_cell.length_a   1.000
_cell.length_b   1.000
_cell.length_c   1.000
_cell.angle_alpha   90.00
_cell.angle_beta   90.00
_cell.angle_gamma   90.00
#
_symmetry.space_group_name_H-M   'P 1'
#
loop_
_entity.id
_entity.type
_entity.pdbx_description
1 polymer ?
#
loop_
_entity_poly.entity_id
_entity_poly.type
_entity_poly.pdbx_seq_one_letter_code
_entity_poly.pdbx_strand_id
1 'polypeptide(L)'
;MTAVASLPLRTDGAGDTSLAARIGDLAVAVLVDEAMLAPKPGLVDARGSGAHGDMTLRTMLDSAHSLRGSFVAMAQAGQRATRLDVALRERLGALGREAETAMLQATGGINTHRGAIWALGLLAGAAGWLGKTRSASAIAQMAAVIARLPDRHRPVHTGNKGELTRAVYGVGGAREQAEAGFPHVTAVGLPALRECRARGDAEPTAQVNALLAIMARLDDTCVLARAGRAGLHDVQAGAEAVLDAGGIGTLAGRRRLHELEAAMLAQRASPGGAADLLAATLFLDRLHAVGDQ
;
A
#
# COMPACT_ATOMS: atom_id res chain seq x y z
N MET A 1 -65.37 3.57 -16.16
CA MET A 1 -64.46 2.41 -16.18
C MET A 1 -63.09 2.89 -16.60
N THR A 2 -62.23 3.08 -15.61
CA THR A 2 -60.91 3.68 -15.69
C THR A 2 -59.92 2.63 -16.19
N ALA A 3 -59.35 2.83 -17.39
CA ALA A 3 -58.25 2.01 -17.89
C ALA A 3 -56.93 2.70 -17.54
N VAL A 4 -56.27 2.23 -16.48
CA VAL A 4 -54.90 2.59 -16.14
C VAL A 4 -53.99 1.73 -17.01
N ALA A 5 -53.38 2.32 -18.04
CA ALA A 5 -52.34 1.68 -18.82
C ALA A 5 -50.98 1.87 -18.13
N SER A 6 -50.34 0.75 -17.88
CA SER A 6 -49.09 0.55 -17.14
C SER A 6 -47.91 1.33 -17.72
N LEU A 7 -47.07 1.90 -16.84
CA LEU A 7 -45.76 2.45 -17.19
C LEU A 7 -44.84 1.35 -17.75
N PRO A 8 -43.97 1.67 -18.73
CA PRO A 8 -42.81 0.84 -19.00
C PRO A 8 -41.76 1.07 -17.90
N LEU A 9 -41.60 0.08 -17.02
CA LEU A 9 -40.35 -0.16 -16.31
C LEU A 9 -39.33 -0.67 -17.32
N ARG A 10 -38.36 0.18 -17.67
CA ARG A 10 -36.95 -0.18 -17.93
C ARG A 10 -36.16 1.01 -18.45
N THR A 11 -35.09 1.35 -17.74
CA THR A 11 -33.75 0.94 -18.18
C THR A 11 -32.89 0.72 -16.93
N ASP A 12 -32.55 -0.55 -16.66
CA ASP A 12 -31.38 -0.88 -15.85
C ASP A 12 -30.16 -0.40 -16.64
N GLY A 13 -29.62 0.74 -16.22
CA GLY A 13 -28.42 1.31 -16.81
C GLY A 13 -27.21 0.45 -16.46
N ALA A 14 -26.45 0.07 -17.48
CA ALA A 14 -25.12 -0.50 -17.34
C ALA A 14 -24.19 0.51 -16.62
N GLY A 15 -24.09 0.38 -15.30
CA GLY A 15 -22.81 0.33 -14.57
C GLY A 15 -22.05 1.63 -14.27
N ASP A 16 -22.69 2.72 -13.81
CA ASP A 16 -21.92 3.78 -13.12
C ASP A 16 -21.52 3.27 -11.72
N THR A 17 -20.34 2.65 -11.66
CA THR A 17 -19.77 2.16 -10.40
C THR A 17 -19.39 3.36 -9.55
N SER A 18 -20.01 3.51 -8.37
CA SER A 18 -19.77 4.65 -7.46
C SER A 18 -18.27 4.93 -7.25
N LEU A 19 -17.89 6.20 -7.07
CA LEU A 19 -16.49 6.59 -6.84
C LEU A 19 -15.82 5.77 -5.71
N ALA A 20 -16.55 5.45 -4.63
CA ALA A 20 -16.00 4.64 -3.55
C ALA A 20 -15.73 3.18 -3.96
N ALA A 21 -16.59 2.60 -4.80
CA ALA A 21 -16.36 1.28 -5.37
C ALA A 21 -15.11 1.28 -6.25
N ARG A 22 -14.94 2.30 -7.12
CA ARG A 22 -13.74 2.43 -7.95
C ARG A 22 -12.46 2.63 -7.14
N ILE A 23 -12.52 3.37 -6.04
CA ILE A 23 -11.40 3.50 -5.09
C ILE A 23 -11.05 2.14 -4.46
N GLY A 24 -12.05 1.37 -4.03
CA GLY A 24 -11.83 0.05 -3.46
C GLY A 24 -11.28 -0.95 -4.48
N ASP A 25 -11.77 -0.91 -5.72
CA ASP A 25 -11.25 -1.72 -6.83
C ASP A 25 -9.79 -1.39 -7.12
N LEU A 26 -9.44 -0.10 -7.18
CA LEU A 26 -8.06 0.32 -7.37
C LEU A 26 -7.16 -0.13 -6.21
N ALA A 27 -7.62 -0.01 -4.97
CA ALA A 27 -6.85 -0.45 -3.79
C ALA A 27 -6.53 -1.95 -3.85
N VAL A 28 -7.47 -2.79 -4.29
CA VAL A 28 -7.21 -4.22 -4.49
C VAL A 28 -6.28 -4.46 -5.67
N ALA A 29 -6.51 -3.77 -6.80
CA ALA A 29 -5.69 -3.93 -7.99
C ALA A 29 -4.21 -3.63 -7.73
N VAL A 30 -3.90 -2.57 -6.97
CA VAL A 30 -2.49 -2.25 -6.65
C VAL A 30 -1.85 -3.25 -5.69
N LEU A 31 -2.62 -3.90 -4.81
CA LEU A 31 -2.10 -4.97 -3.96
C LEU A 31 -1.83 -6.24 -4.76
N VAL A 32 -2.71 -6.57 -5.71
CA VAL A 32 -2.49 -7.68 -6.65
C VAL A 32 -1.27 -7.41 -7.51
N ASP A 33 -1.15 -6.22 -8.09
CA ASP A 33 -0.01 -5.83 -8.90
C ASP A 33 1.30 -5.84 -8.11
N GLU A 34 1.29 -5.31 -6.89
CA GLU A 34 2.45 -5.39 -5.99
C GLU A 34 2.84 -6.84 -5.74
N ALA A 35 1.89 -7.74 -5.42
CA ALA A 35 2.17 -9.14 -5.15
C ALA A 35 2.69 -9.90 -6.39
N MET A 36 2.19 -9.57 -7.58
CA MET A 36 2.59 -10.18 -8.85
C MET A 36 3.89 -9.62 -9.41
N LEU A 37 4.29 -8.41 -9.00
CA LEU A 37 5.50 -7.75 -9.48
C LEU A 37 6.73 -8.60 -9.16
N ALA A 38 7.55 -8.89 -10.17
CA ALA A 38 8.81 -9.61 -10.01
C ALA A 38 9.88 -9.00 -10.92
N PRO A 39 11.16 -8.99 -10.49
CA PRO A 39 11.67 -9.47 -9.19
C PRO A 39 11.46 -8.48 -8.04
N LYS A 40 11.04 -8.96 -6.85
CA LYS A 40 11.06 -8.19 -5.59
C LYS A 40 11.96 -8.87 -4.54
N PRO A 41 13.18 -8.34 -4.28
CA PRO A 41 14.17 -9.04 -3.47
C PRO A 41 13.68 -9.23 -2.02
N GLY A 42 13.74 -10.47 -1.53
CA GLY A 42 13.34 -10.85 -0.16
C GLY A 42 11.83 -10.87 0.12
N LEU A 43 10.98 -10.39 -0.80
CA LEU A 43 9.52 -10.38 -0.69
C LEU A 43 8.89 -11.59 -1.38
N VAL A 44 7.62 -11.84 -1.09
CA VAL A 44 6.79 -12.73 -1.92
C VAL A 44 6.55 -12.05 -3.27
N ASP A 45 6.79 -12.77 -4.36
CA ASP A 45 6.51 -12.33 -5.72
C ASP A 45 6.07 -13.50 -6.63
N ALA A 46 5.94 -13.24 -7.95
CA ALA A 46 5.59 -14.27 -8.92
C ALA A 46 6.61 -15.41 -9.07
N ARG A 47 7.84 -15.27 -8.52
CA ARG A 47 8.88 -16.30 -8.55
C ARG A 47 8.84 -17.18 -7.30
N GLY A 48 8.30 -16.70 -6.18
CA GLY A 48 8.18 -17.50 -4.96
C GLY A 48 7.93 -16.71 -3.67
N SER A 49 8.27 -17.33 -2.53
CA SER A 49 7.99 -16.78 -1.20
C SER A 49 9.05 -15.82 -0.64
N GLY A 50 10.14 -15.56 -1.37
CA GLY A 50 11.25 -14.73 -0.87
C GLY A 50 11.80 -15.24 0.46
N ALA A 51 11.95 -14.34 1.44
CA ALA A 51 12.44 -14.68 2.79
C ALA A 51 11.39 -15.34 3.70
N HIS A 52 10.16 -15.56 3.20
CA HIS A 52 9.05 -16.09 3.97
C HIS A 52 8.94 -17.61 3.89
N GLY A 53 8.59 -18.25 5.01
CA GLY A 53 8.16 -19.65 5.07
C GLY A 53 6.68 -19.82 5.39
N ASP A 54 5.99 -18.72 5.68
CA ASP A 54 4.60 -18.67 6.18
C ASP A 54 3.60 -18.13 5.15
N MET A 55 4.06 -17.58 4.02
CA MET A 55 3.19 -17.01 3.00
C MET A 55 3.66 -17.32 1.58
N THR A 56 2.69 -17.35 0.66
CA THR A 56 2.88 -17.59 -0.77
C THR A 56 2.19 -16.51 -1.58
N LEU A 57 2.45 -16.43 -2.89
CA LEU A 57 1.72 -15.54 -3.78
C LEU A 57 0.19 -15.74 -3.65
N ARG A 58 -0.27 -16.99 -3.58
CA ARG A 58 -1.70 -17.29 -3.38
C ARG A 58 -2.25 -16.66 -2.11
N THR A 59 -1.53 -16.79 -1.00
CA THR A 59 -1.90 -16.16 0.28
C THR A 59 -2.02 -14.63 0.15
N MET A 60 -1.11 -13.99 -0.59
CA MET A 60 -1.15 -12.55 -0.85
C MET A 60 -2.37 -12.16 -1.70
N LEU A 61 -2.67 -12.92 -2.76
CA LEU A 61 -3.84 -12.66 -3.61
C LEU A 61 -5.16 -12.87 -2.87
N ASP A 62 -5.28 -13.96 -2.10
CA ASP A 62 -6.47 -14.24 -1.27
C ASP A 62 -6.69 -13.10 -0.26
N SER A 63 -5.61 -12.61 0.35
CA SER A 63 -5.63 -11.45 1.21
C SER A 63 -6.10 -10.19 0.49
N ALA A 64 -5.53 -9.83 -0.66
CA ALA A 64 -5.87 -8.62 -1.38
C ALA A 64 -7.36 -8.59 -1.76
N HIS A 65 -7.90 -9.69 -2.28
CA HIS A 65 -9.31 -9.78 -2.65
C HIS A 65 -10.26 -9.67 -1.45
N SER A 66 -9.88 -10.23 -0.29
CA SER A 66 -10.69 -10.14 0.94
C SER A 66 -10.90 -8.69 1.43
N LEU A 67 -10.02 -7.77 1.03
CA LEU A 67 -10.01 -6.39 1.50
C LEU A 67 -10.87 -5.42 0.68
N ARG A 68 -11.42 -5.87 -0.46
CA ARG A 68 -12.20 -5.01 -1.36
C ARG A 68 -13.30 -4.24 -0.64
N GLY A 69 -14.17 -4.96 0.08
CA GLY A 69 -15.31 -4.37 0.79
C GLY A 69 -14.88 -3.33 1.83
N SER A 70 -13.76 -3.59 2.51
CA SER A 70 -13.19 -2.69 3.51
C SER A 70 -12.71 -1.37 2.90
N PHE A 71 -11.98 -1.42 1.79
CA PHE A 71 -11.52 -0.20 1.12
C PHE A 71 -12.67 0.61 0.53
N VAL A 72 -13.71 -0.05 0.00
CA VAL A 72 -14.95 0.63 -0.42
C VAL A 72 -15.60 1.34 0.78
N ALA A 73 -15.73 0.66 1.92
CA ALA A 73 -16.33 1.24 3.12
C ALA A 73 -15.54 2.45 3.66
N MET A 74 -14.21 2.41 3.59
CA MET A 74 -13.33 3.52 3.98
C MET A 74 -13.50 4.72 3.05
N ALA A 75 -13.52 4.50 1.73
CA ALA A 75 -13.79 5.57 0.77
C ALA A 75 -15.18 6.19 0.96
N GLN A 76 -16.21 5.38 1.19
CA GLN A 76 -17.56 5.86 1.50
C GLN A 76 -17.62 6.65 2.81
N ALA A 77 -16.85 6.25 3.83
CA ALA A 77 -16.76 7.00 5.08
C ALA A 77 -16.19 8.41 4.84
N GLY A 78 -15.16 8.52 3.98
CA GLY A 78 -14.65 9.79 3.49
C GLY A 78 -15.71 10.63 2.78
N GLN A 79 -16.43 10.04 1.83
CA GLN A 79 -17.48 10.74 1.05
C GLN A 79 -18.61 11.29 1.90
N ARG A 80 -18.99 10.59 2.97
CA ARG A 80 -20.08 11.00 3.87
C ARG A 80 -19.63 12.02 4.91
N ALA A 81 -18.32 12.19 5.12
CA ALA A 81 -17.81 13.10 6.13
C ALA A 81 -17.87 14.55 5.64
N THR A 82 -18.51 15.41 6.43
CA THR A 82 -18.57 16.86 6.15
C THR A 82 -17.30 17.60 6.57
N ARG A 83 -16.48 16.98 7.44
CA ARG A 83 -15.23 17.53 7.96
C ARG A 83 -14.24 16.41 8.26
N LEU A 84 -12.94 16.73 8.23
CA LEU A 84 -11.87 15.85 8.71
C LEU A 84 -11.78 15.98 10.24
N ASP A 85 -12.51 15.13 10.95
CA ASP A 85 -12.60 15.16 12.40
C ASP A 85 -12.35 13.79 13.06
N VAL A 86 -12.38 13.80 14.39
CA VAL A 86 -12.20 12.60 15.23
C VAL A 86 -13.20 11.51 14.85
N ALA A 87 -14.44 11.86 14.49
CA ALA A 87 -15.46 10.88 14.12
C ALA A 87 -15.09 10.13 12.82
N LEU A 88 -14.60 10.84 11.80
CA LEU A 88 -14.06 10.19 10.59
C LEU A 88 -12.86 9.32 10.94
N ARG A 89 -11.92 9.81 11.74
CA ARG A 89 -10.72 9.06 12.13
C ARG A 89 -11.07 7.77 12.89
N GLU A 90 -12.00 7.83 13.85
CA GLU A 90 -12.48 6.67 14.60
C GLU A 90 -13.22 5.67 13.70
N ARG A 91 -14.01 6.18 12.73
CA ARG A 91 -14.69 5.33 11.75
C ARG A 91 -13.72 4.59 10.86
N LEU A 92 -12.70 5.27 10.31
CA LEU A 92 -11.65 4.61 9.53
C LEU A 92 -10.83 3.63 10.39
N GLY A 93 -10.57 3.97 11.65
CA GLY A 93 -9.92 3.07 12.61
C GLY A 93 -10.71 1.78 12.85
N ALA A 94 -12.02 1.87 13.02
CA ALA A 94 -12.90 0.71 13.15
C ALA A 94 -12.88 -0.18 11.89
N LEU A 95 -13.06 0.44 10.72
CA LEU A 95 -13.01 -0.26 9.43
C LEU A 95 -11.63 -0.92 9.19
N GLY A 96 -10.54 -0.29 9.63
CA GLY A 96 -9.19 -0.85 9.53
C GLY A 96 -9.00 -2.11 10.38
N ARG A 97 -9.54 -2.12 11.61
CA ARG A 97 -9.51 -3.31 12.47
C ARG A 97 -10.39 -4.45 11.93
N GLU A 98 -11.54 -4.11 11.36
CA GLU A 98 -12.40 -5.07 10.65
C GLU A 98 -11.67 -5.66 9.43
N ALA A 99 -11.01 -4.82 8.64
CA ALA A 99 -10.21 -5.22 7.49
C ALA A 99 -9.05 -6.16 7.88
N GLU A 100 -8.35 -5.85 8.98
CA GLU A 100 -7.29 -6.70 9.50
C GLU A 100 -7.86 -8.07 9.93
N THR A 101 -9.03 -8.09 10.56
CA THR A 101 -9.69 -9.35 10.93
C THR A 101 -10.05 -10.16 9.68
N ALA A 102 -10.65 -9.53 8.66
CA ALA A 102 -10.99 -10.19 7.41
C ALA A 102 -9.77 -10.77 6.69
N MET A 103 -8.68 -9.99 6.64
CA MET A 103 -7.39 -10.42 6.11
C MET A 103 -6.87 -11.66 6.83
N LEU A 104 -6.83 -11.64 8.17
CA LEU A 104 -6.35 -12.76 8.96
C LEU A 104 -7.22 -14.01 8.77
N GLN A 105 -8.54 -13.87 8.65
CA GLN A 105 -9.42 -15.01 8.37
C GLN A 105 -9.15 -15.60 6.97
N ALA A 106 -9.01 -14.76 5.95
CA ALA A 106 -8.73 -15.21 4.58
C ALA A 106 -7.35 -15.88 4.43
N THR A 107 -6.43 -15.62 5.35
CA THR A 107 -5.03 -16.07 5.30
C THR A 107 -4.69 -17.09 6.39
N GLY A 108 -5.66 -17.61 7.14
CA GLY A 108 -5.39 -18.57 8.22
C GLY A 108 -4.53 -18.01 9.35
N GLY A 109 -4.63 -16.70 9.62
CA GLY A 109 -3.91 -15.99 10.68
C GLY A 109 -2.56 -15.39 10.25
N ILE A 110 -2.20 -15.47 8.96
CA ILE A 110 -0.94 -14.95 8.44
C ILE A 110 -1.06 -13.45 8.17
N ASN A 111 -0.15 -12.66 8.72
CA ASN A 111 -0.13 -11.22 8.45
C ASN A 111 0.51 -10.92 7.09
N THR A 112 -0.30 -10.57 6.10
CA THR A 112 0.11 -10.21 4.74
C THR A 112 0.16 -8.69 4.51
N HIS A 113 -0.97 -8.00 4.68
CA HIS A 113 -1.20 -6.62 4.23
C HIS A 113 -1.56 -5.64 5.35
N ARG A 114 -1.20 -5.89 6.62
CA ARG A 114 -1.59 -4.99 7.72
C ARG A 114 -1.10 -3.55 7.54
N GLY A 115 0.13 -3.34 7.05
CA GLY A 115 0.62 -1.98 6.79
C GLY A 115 -0.04 -1.35 5.57
N ALA A 116 -0.31 -2.12 4.52
CA ALA A 116 -1.11 -1.69 3.38
C ALA A 116 -2.54 -1.29 3.77
N ILE A 117 -3.23 -2.04 4.65
CA ILE A 117 -4.55 -1.68 5.18
C ILE A 117 -4.51 -0.30 5.84
N TRP A 118 -3.46 -0.03 6.63
CA TRP A 118 -3.26 1.26 7.27
C TRP A 118 -3.04 2.38 6.23
N ALA A 119 -2.08 2.20 5.33
CA ALA A 119 -1.72 3.22 4.34
C ALA A 119 -2.85 3.46 3.33
N LEU A 120 -3.28 2.43 2.62
CA LEU A 120 -4.34 2.52 1.61
C LEU A 120 -5.69 2.88 2.23
N GLY A 121 -5.97 2.46 3.47
CA GLY A 121 -7.23 2.80 4.13
C GLY A 121 -7.37 4.30 4.44
N LEU A 122 -6.30 4.92 4.92
CA LEU A 122 -6.25 6.38 5.12
C LEU A 122 -6.31 7.14 3.79
N LEU A 123 -5.56 6.69 2.79
CA LEU A 123 -5.56 7.30 1.45
C LEU A 123 -6.93 7.15 0.76
N ALA A 124 -7.59 6.01 0.90
CA ALA A 124 -8.94 5.77 0.37
C ALA A 124 -9.98 6.67 1.05
N GLY A 125 -9.92 6.81 2.38
CA GLY A 125 -10.78 7.73 3.13
C GLY A 125 -10.56 9.19 2.72
N ALA A 126 -9.31 9.62 2.60
CA ALA A 126 -8.95 10.96 2.13
C ALA A 126 -9.40 11.22 0.68
N ALA A 127 -9.22 10.24 -0.21
CA ALA A 127 -9.66 10.33 -1.60
C ALA A 127 -11.19 10.38 -1.71
N GLY A 128 -11.91 9.63 -0.89
CA GLY A 128 -13.36 9.69 -0.78
C GLY A 128 -13.85 11.06 -0.33
N TRP A 129 -13.17 11.68 0.63
CA TRP A 129 -13.49 13.02 1.13
C TRP A 129 -13.22 14.13 0.10
N LEU A 130 -12.08 14.08 -0.61
CA LEU A 130 -11.74 15.06 -1.66
C LEU A 130 -12.60 14.95 -2.92
N GLY A 131 -13.17 13.77 -3.20
CA GLY A 131 -14.01 13.57 -4.38
C GLY A 131 -13.21 13.55 -5.69
N LYS A 132 -13.73 14.21 -6.74
CA LYS A 132 -13.15 14.15 -8.10
C LYS A 132 -11.90 15.01 -8.26
N THR A 133 -11.81 16.16 -7.60
CA THR A 133 -10.65 17.06 -7.69
C THR A 133 -9.57 16.64 -6.70
N ARG A 134 -8.60 15.86 -7.17
CA ARG A 134 -7.58 15.26 -6.29
C ARG A 134 -6.22 15.18 -6.96
N SER A 135 -5.19 15.73 -6.30
CA SER A 135 -3.80 15.43 -6.62
C SER A 135 -3.26 14.39 -5.64
N ALA A 136 -2.21 13.66 -6.02
CA ALA A 136 -1.55 12.71 -5.11
C ALA A 136 -1.10 13.40 -3.80
N SER A 137 -0.57 14.63 -3.92
CA SER A 137 -0.16 15.44 -2.78
C SER A 137 -1.35 15.84 -1.89
N ALA A 138 -2.46 16.28 -2.47
CA ALA A 138 -3.64 16.66 -1.69
C ALA A 138 -4.20 15.47 -0.89
N ILE A 139 -4.27 14.28 -1.49
CA ILE A 139 -4.75 13.07 -0.80
C ILE A 139 -3.81 12.69 0.34
N ALA A 140 -2.49 12.68 0.09
CA ALA A 140 -1.51 12.35 1.11
C ALA A 140 -1.56 13.34 2.28
N GLN A 141 -1.76 14.63 2.01
CA GLN A 141 -1.93 15.67 3.04
C GLN A 141 -3.21 15.46 3.86
N MET A 142 -4.35 15.17 3.20
CA MET A 142 -5.61 14.93 3.92
C MET A 142 -5.54 13.62 4.74
N ALA A 143 -4.89 12.59 4.20
CA ALA A 143 -4.61 11.37 4.96
C ALA A 143 -3.73 11.64 6.18
N ALA A 144 -2.77 12.57 6.10
CA ALA A 144 -1.96 13.01 7.23
C ALA A 144 -2.75 13.78 8.29
N VAL A 145 -3.67 14.65 7.86
CA VAL A 145 -4.61 15.32 8.76
C VAL A 145 -5.42 14.28 9.51
N ILE A 146 -6.00 13.31 8.81
CA ILE A 146 -6.76 12.22 9.42
C ILE A 146 -5.87 11.42 10.40
N ALA A 147 -4.68 11.01 9.97
CA ALA A 147 -3.78 10.16 10.76
C ALA A 147 -3.38 10.78 12.12
N ARG A 148 -3.23 12.12 12.16
CA ARG A 148 -2.86 12.89 13.35
C ARG A 148 -4.00 13.06 14.36
N LEU A 149 -5.24 12.83 13.95
CA LEU A 149 -6.39 12.89 14.86
C LEU A 149 -6.38 11.70 15.83
N PRO A 150 -6.84 11.89 17.07
CA PRO A 150 -6.92 10.80 18.04
C PRO A 150 -8.00 9.77 17.65
N ASP A 151 -7.83 8.55 18.14
CA ASP A 151 -8.80 7.45 18.03
C ASP A 151 -8.88 6.76 19.39
N ARG A 152 -9.99 6.94 20.12
CA ARG A 152 -10.15 6.41 21.49
C ARG A 152 -10.22 4.88 21.54
N HIS A 153 -10.55 4.25 20.42
CA HIS A 153 -10.69 2.80 20.29
C HIS A 153 -9.39 2.14 19.84
N ARG A 154 -8.33 2.92 19.64
CA ARG A 154 -7.02 2.38 19.35
C ARG A 154 -6.50 1.63 20.57
N PRO A 155 -6.02 0.37 20.42
CA PRO A 155 -5.34 -0.33 21.49
C PRO A 155 -4.10 0.46 21.95
N VAL A 156 -3.93 0.58 23.27
CA VAL A 156 -2.73 1.21 23.87
C VAL A 156 -1.49 0.44 23.45
N HIS A 157 -1.58 -0.89 23.47
CA HIS A 157 -0.59 -1.82 22.95
C HIS A 157 -1.27 -2.84 22.05
N THR A 158 -0.76 -2.98 20.83
CA THR A 158 -1.20 -4.02 19.89
C THR A 158 -0.38 -5.30 20.06
N GLY A 159 0.79 -5.23 20.71
CA GLY A 159 1.75 -6.34 20.82
C GLY A 159 2.31 -6.82 19.47
N ASN A 160 2.02 -6.09 18.38
CA ASN A 160 2.44 -6.53 17.06
C ASN A 160 3.92 -6.27 16.81
N LYS A 161 4.51 -7.06 15.90
CA LYS A 161 5.95 -6.98 15.57
C LYS A 161 6.38 -5.56 15.21
N GLY A 162 5.56 -4.82 14.45
CA GLY A 162 5.86 -3.44 14.06
C GLY A 162 5.97 -2.50 15.26
N GLU A 163 5.02 -2.55 16.20
CA GLU A 163 5.06 -1.74 17.43
C GLU A 163 6.28 -2.07 18.30
N LEU A 164 6.57 -3.35 18.50
CA LEU A 164 7.73 -3.79 19.27
C LEU A 164 9.04 -3.33 18.62
N THR A 165 9.18 -3.51 17.30
CA THR A 165 10.36 -3.06 16.56
C THR A 165 10.55 -1.55 16.66
N ARG A 166 9.48 -0.75 16.53
CA ARG A 166 9.59 0.70 16.72
C ARG A 166 10.10 1.07 18.10
N ALA A 167 9.60 0.41 19.14
CA ALA A 167 10.04 0.65 20.52
C ALA A 167 11.52 0.27 20.73
N VAL A 168 11.96 -0.86 20.17
CA VAL A 168 13.34 -1.35 20.29
C VAL A 168 14.33 -0.48 19.51
N TYR A 169 13.99 -0.08 18.29
CA TYR A 169 14.92 0.61 17.39
C TYR A 169 14.71 2.13 17.31
N GLY A 170 13.69 2.69 17.96
CA GLY A 170 13.44 4.13 17.98
C GLY A 170 13.07 4.72 16.61
N VAL A 171 12.36 3.95 15.77
CA VAL A 171 11.91 4.38 14.43
C VAL A 171 10.40 4.60 14.41
N GLY A 172 9.87 5.52 13.59
CA GLY A 172 8.43 5.85 13.64
C GLY A 172 7.51 4.97 12.78
N GLY A 173 8.05 4.23 11.81
CA GLY A 173 7.33 3.21 11.03
C GLY A 173 6.09 3.73 10.27
N ALA A 174 5.11 2.84 10.02
CA ALA A 174 3.93 3.16 9.21
C ALA A 174 3.06 4.31 9.75
N ARG A 175 3.09 4.53 11.07
CA ARG A 175 2.36 5.63 11.71
C ARG A 175 2.97 6.98 11.34
N GLU A 176 4.28 7.13 11.54
CA GLU A 176 4.98 8.37 11.20
C GLU A 176 4.90 8.66 9.70
N GLN A 177 4.99 7.63 8.85
CA GLN A 177 4.72 7.80 7.42
C GLN A 177 3.37 8.45 7.16
N ALA A 178 2.29 7.95 7.77
CA ALA A 178 0.97 8.52 7.58
C ALA A 178 0.85 9.95 8.15
N GLU A 179 1.31 10.18 9.38
CA GLU A 179 1.24 11.49 10.05
C GLU A 179 2.06 12.58 9.32
N ALA A 180 3.12 12.18 8.61
CA ALA A 180 3.95 13.06 7.78
C ALA A 180 3.44 13.21 6.33
N GLY A 181 2.33 12.56 5.94
CA GLY A 181 1.81 12.63 4.57
C GLY A 181 2.56 11.77 3.56
N PHE A 182 3.00 10.59 4.00
CA PHE A 182 3.67 9.56 3.22
C PHE A 182 4.85 10.09 2.40
N PRO A 183 5.91 10.63 3.04
CA PRO A 183 7.06 11.20 2.33
C PRO A 183 7.76 10.20 1.40
N HIS A 184 7.88 8.93 1.80
CA HIS A 184 8.46 7.90 0.93
C HIS A 184 7.57 7.55 -0.27
N VAL A 185 6.27 7.82 -0.21
CA VAL A 185 5.39 7.68 -1.36
C VAL A 185 5.52 8.91 -2.27
N THR A 186 5.37 10.10 -1.70
CA THR A 186 5.21 11.34 -2.47
C THR A 186 6.52 11.93 -2.97
N ALA A 187 7.62 11.76 -2.24
CA ALA A 187 8.92 12.33 -2.55
C ALA A 187 9.98 11.30 -2.99
N VAL A 188 9.67 10.00 -2.91
CA VAL A 188 10.61 8.93 -3.32
C VAL A 188 9.98 8.00 -4.35
N GLY A 189 8.93 7.26 -3.99
CA GLY A 189 8.29 6.28 -4.88
C GLY A 189 7.70 6.90 -6.15
N LEU A 190 6.87 7.95 -6.03
CA LEU A 190 6.24 8.60 -7.18
C LEU A 190 7.27 9.24 -8.13
N PRO A 191 8.27 10.02 -7.65
CA PRO A 191 9.34 10.52 -8.51
C PRO A 191 10.11 9.40 -9.23
N ALA A 192 10.57 8.37 -8.51
CA ALA A 192 11.32 7.26 -9.10
C ALA A 192 10.53 6.53 -10.20
N LEU A 193 9.24 6.27 -9.95
CA LEU A 193 8.34 5.64 -10.93
C LEU A 193 8.21 6.50 -12.20
N ARG A 194 7.99 7.81 -12.03
CA ARG A 194 7.84 8.75 -13.15
C ARG A 194 9.12 8.94 -13.94
N GLU A 195 10.27 9.02 -13.27
CA GLU A 195 11.57 9.12 -13.92
C GLU A 195 11.87 7.88 -14.79
N CYS A 196 11.58 6.68 -14.29
CA CYS A 196 11.73 5.46 -15.08
C CYS A 196 10.84 5.48 -16.33
N ARG A 197 9.56 5.85 -16.18
CA ARG A 197 8.64 5.98 -17.32
C ARG A 197 9.09 7.05 -18.32
N ALA A 198 9.61 8.18 -17.84
CA ALA A 198 10.12 9.25 -18.69
C ALA A 198 11.36 8.82 -19.50
N ARG A 199 12.17 7.89 -18.99
CA ARG A 199 13.27 7.24 -19.74
C ARG A 199 12.79 6.19 -20.74
N GLY A 200 11.51 5.81 -20.71
CA GLY A 200 10.95 4.74 -21.54
C GLY A 200 11.13 3.34 -20.96
N ASP A 201 11.43 3.21 -19.66
CA ASP A 201 11.52 1.91 -19.00
C ASP A 201 10.17 1.20 -19.02
N ALA A 202 10.18 -0.13 -19.18
CA ALA A 202 8.98 -0.95 -19.09
C ALA A 202 8.32 -0.81 -17.71
N GLU A 203 6.99 -0.86 -17.64
CA GLU A 203 6.24 -0.59 -16.41
C GLU A 203 6.69 -1.46 -15.21
N PRO A 204 6.90 -2.79 -15.32
CA PRO A 204 7.44 -3.57 -14.20
C PRO A 204 8.83 -3.10 -13.74
N THR A 205 9.68 -2.65 -14.66
CA THR A 205 11.00 -2.09 -14.33
C THR A 205 10.86 -0.80 -13.53
N ALA A 206 9.95 0.09 -13.94
CA ALA A 206 9.67 1.33 -13.23
C ALA A 206 9.15 1.06 -11.81
N GLN A 207 8.27 0.06 -11.64
CA GLN A 207 7.72 -0.32 -10.34
C GLN A 207 8.77 -0.95 -9.40
N VAL A 208 9.63 -1.84 -9.91
CA VAL A 208 10.72 -2.41 -9.09
C VAL A 208 11.74 -1.34 -8.72
N ASN A 209 12.11 -0.45 -9.64
CA ASN A 209 13.01 0.66 -9.31
C ASN A 209 12.40 1.61 -8.27
N ALA A 210 11.09 1.86 -8.32
CA ALA A 210 10.39 2.63 -7.28
C ALA A 210 10.41 1.92 -5.92
N LEU A 211 10.22 0.59 -5.89
CA LEU A 211 10.38 -0.21 -4.67
C LEU A 211 11.80 -0.10 -4.10
N LEU A 212 12.82 -0.25 -4.95
CA LEU A 212 14.23 -0.12 -4.55
C LEU A 212 14.54 1.29 -4.02
N ALA A 213 13.99 2.33 -4.63
CA ALA A 213 14.16 3.71 -4.15
C ALA A 213 13.56 3.90 -2.74
N ILE A 214 12.40 3.28 -2.46
CA ILE A 214 11.80 3.27 -1.13
C ILE A 214 12.70 2.46 -0.17
N MET A 215 13.13 1.26 -0.56
CA MET A 215 13.99 0.40 0.26
C MET A 215 15.31 1.08 0.65
N ALA A 216 15.91 1.86 -0.25
CA ALA A 216 17.16 2.57 -0.01
C ALA A 216 17.08 3.64 1.11
N ARG A 217 15.88 4.09 1.47
CA ARG A 217 15.70 5.24 2.40
C ARG A 217 14.81 4.94 3.61
N LEU A 218 13.98 3.90 3.52
CA LEU A 218 13.01 3.57 4.55
C LEU A 218 13.67 2.82 5.71
N ASP A 219 13.41 3.27 6.94
CA ASP A 219 13.67 2.48 8.15
C ASP A 219 12.61 1.37 8.30
N ASP A 220 12.74 0.33 7.49
CA ASP A 220 11.73 -0.72 7.37
C ASP A 220 11.66 -1.60 8.64
N THR A 221 10.55 -1.47 9.37
CA THR A 221 10.31 -2.24 10.59
C THR A 221 10.23 -3.76 10.37
N CYS A 222 9.89 -4.23 9.16
CA CYS A 222 9.87 -5.65 8.82
C CYS A 222 11.28 -6.20 8.62
N VAL A 223 12.21 -5.39 8.09
CA VAL A 223 13.64 -5.73 8.00
C VAL A 223 14.27 -5.68 9.38
N LEU A 224 14.10 -4.59 10.12
CA LEU A 224 14.62 -4.44 11.49
C LEU A 224 14.18 -5.56 12.42
N ALA A 225 12.93 -6.04 12.30
CA ALA A 225 12.42 -7.16 13.09
C ALA A 225 13.13 -8.49 12.82
N ARG A 226 13.67 -8.70 11.61
CA ARG A 226 14.23 -9.98 11.16
C ARG A 226 15.75 -9.98 11.12
N ALA A 227 16.36 -8.89 10.68
CA ALA A 227 17.79 -8.77 10.42
C ALA A 227 18.47 -7.62 11.19
N GLY A 228 17.73 -6.87 12.01
CA GLY A 228 18.26 -5.78 12.82
C GLY A 228 18.84 -4.61 12.01
N ARG A 229 19.61 -3.75 12.67
CA ARG A 229 20.17 -2.53 12.05
C ARG A 229 21.17 -2.84 10.94
N ALA A 230 22.01 -3.86 11.14
CA ALA A 230 22.99 -4.26 10.14
C ALA A 230 22.28 -4.72 8.85
N GLY A 231 21.27 -5.59 8.98
CA GLY A 231 20.51 -6.03 7.80
C GLY A 231 19.69 -4.92 7.15
N LEU A 232 19.17 -3.95 7.92
CA LEU A 232 18.55 -2.76 7.35
C LEU A 232 19.55 -1.95 6.51
N HIS A 233 20.73 -1.71 7.03
CA HIS A 233 21.79 -0.99 6.32
C HIS A 233 22.20 -1.73 5.03
N ASP A 234 22.38 -3.06 5.10
CA ASP A 234 22.71 -3.87 3.92
C ASP A 234 21.62 -3.81 2.85
N VAL A 235 20.35 -3.84 3.25
CA VAL A 235 19.21 -3.67 2.34
C VAL A 235 19.23 -2.29 1.69
N GLN A 236 19.45 -1.24 2.47
CA GLN A 236 19.47 0.14 1.98
C GLN A 236 20.62 0.36 0.98
N ALA A 237 21.83 -0.02 1.37
CA ALA A 237 23.04 0.12 0.55
C ALA A 237 22.98 -0.73 -0.72
N GLY A 238 22.46 -1.96 -0.63
CA GLY A 238 22.30 -2.82 -1.80
C GLY A 238 21.22 -2.31 -2.76
N ALA A 239 20.11 -1.76 -2.25
CA ALA A 239 19.09 -1.13 -3.10
C ALA A 239 19.64 0.12 -3.82
N GLU A 240 20.40 0.96 -3.12
CA GLU A 240 21.10 2.11 -3.71
C GLU A 240 22.09 1.66 -4.80
N ALA A 241 22.90 0.62 -4.54
CA ALA A 241 23.84 0.09 -5.53
C ALA A 241 23.16 -0.46 -6.81
N VAL A 242 21.94 -0.98 -6.71
CA VAL A 242 21.14 -1.37 -7.89
C VAL A 242 20.75 -0.14 -8.71
N LEU A 243 20.27 0.91 -8.04
CA LEU A 243 19.84 2.16 -8.69
C LEU A 243 21.01 2.89 -9.33
N ASP A 244 22.15 2.97 -8.65
CA ASP A 244 23.40 3.57 -9.18
C ASP A 244 23.93 2.83 -10.41
N ALA A 245 23.67 1.52 -10.50
CA ALA A 245 23.99 0.71 -11.68
C ALA A 245 22.97 0.88 -12.84
N GLY A 246 22.05 1.84 -12.73
CA GLY A 246 21.01 2.15 -13.72
C GLY A 246 19.68 1.42 -13.50
N GLY A 247 19.48 0.82 -12.33
CA GLY A 247 18.27 0.07 -11.99
C GLY A 247 18.13 -1.24 -12.77
N ILE A 248 17.01 -1.94 -12.56
CA ILE A 248 16.84 -3.31 -13.09
C ILE A 248 16.65 -3.38 -14.62
N GLY A 249 16.54 -2.21 -15.27
CA GLY A 249 16.54 -2.09 -16.73
C GLY A 249 17.89 -2.46 -17.35
N THR A 250 19.00 -2.30 -16.61
CA THR A 250 20.35 -2.58 -17.12
C THR A 250 20.86 -3.96 -16.71
N LEU A 251 21.85 -4.49 -17.44
CA LEU A 251 22.51 -5.74 -17.07
C LEU A 251 23.26 -5.60 -15.73
N ALA A 252 23.89 -4.45 -15.49
CA ALA A 252 24.62 -4.19 -14.26
C ALA A 252 23.68 -4.14 -13.04
N GLY A 253 22.56 -3.42 -13.15
CA GLY A 253 21.56 -3.34 -12.08
C GLY A 253 20.92 -4.70 -11.79
N ARG A 254 20.63 -5.53 -12.80
CA ARG A 254 20.14 -6.90 -12.56
C ARG A 254 21.14 -7.79 -11.81
N ARG A 255 22.44 -7.65 -12.06
CA ARG A 255 23.48 -8.38 -11.30
C ARG A 255 23.50 -7.94 -9.84
N ARG A 256 23.50 -6.62 -9.59
CA ARG A 256 23.41 -6.06 -8.24
C ARG A 256 22.14 -6.48 -7.51
N LEU A 257 21.02 -6.58 -8.23
CA LEU A 257 19.75 -7.03 -7.64
C LEU A 257 19.85 -8.48 -7.17
N HIS A 258 20.50 -9.34 -7.95
CA HIS A 258 20.71 -10.73 -7.58
C HIS A 258 21.60 -10.87 -6.34
N GLU A 259 22.66 -10.05 -6.25
CA GLU A 259 23.53 -9.97 -5.06
C GLU A 259 22.73 -9.51 -3.82
N LEU A 260 21.93 -8.45 -3.96
CA LEU A 260 21.06 -7.94 -2.90
C LEU A 260 20.06 -9.03 -2.46
N GLU A 261 19.38 -9.68 -3.41
CA GLU A 261 18.42 -10.74 -3.12
C GLU A 261 19.07 -11.90 -2.35
N ALA A 262 20.24 -12.36 -2.78
CA ALA A 262 20.97 -13.42 -2.10
C ALA A 262 21.33 -13.05 -0.64
N ALA A 263 21.81 -11.82 -0.41
CA ALA A 263 22.11 -11.31 0.91
C ALA A 263 20.86 -11.24 1.80
N MET A 264 19.75 -10.74 1.27
CA MET A 264 18.48 -10.64 1.99
C MET A 264 17.93 -12.01 2.38
N LEU A 265 18.00 -12.99 1.47
CA LEU A 265 17.57 -14.36 1.76
C LEU A 265 18.42 -15.01 2.86
N ALA A 266 19.75 -14.83 2.82
CA ALA A 266 20.65 -15.35 3.85
C ALA A 266 20.35 -14.76 5.24
N GLN A 267 19.98 -13.48 5.30
CA GLN A 267 19.61 -12.79 6.55
C GLN A 267 18.13 -12.93 6.91
N ARG A 268 17.32 -13.59 6.06
CA ARG A 268 15.86 -13.64 6.14
C ARG A 268 15.22 -12.24 6.22
N ALA A 269 15.85 -11.24 5.61
CA ALA A 269 15.34 -9.88 5.53
C ALA A 269 14.17 -9.80 4.55
N SER A 270 13.07 -9.15 4.96
CA SER A 270 11.90 -8.93 4.12
C SER A 270 11.41 -7.48 4.29
N PRO A 271 11.49 -6.64 3.24
CA PRO A 271 11.13 -5.22 3.25
C PRO A 271 9.62 -5.01 3.06
N GLY A 272 8.82 -5.62 3.94
CA GLY A 272 7.36 -5.55 3.86
C GLY A 272 6.81 -4.13 4.02
N GLY A 273 7.48 -3.26 4.78
CA GLY A 273 7.10 -1.85 4.86
C GLY A 273 7.29 -1.11 3.53
N ALA A 274 8.38 -1.41 2.81
CA ALA A 274 8.61 -0.86 1.47
C ALA A 274 7.57 -1.38 0.47
N ALA A 275 7.17 -2.65 0.55
CA ALA A 275 6.09 -3.22 -0.26
C ALA A 275 4.74 -2.51 -0.04
N ASP A 276 4.36 -2.29 1.23
CA ASP A 276 3.15 -1.54 1.58
C ASP A 276 3.15 -0.11 0.99
N LEU A 277 4.33 0.55 1.00
CA LEU A 277 4.50 1.89 0.43
C LEU A 277 4.58 1.90 -1.09
N LEU A 278 5.06 0.82 -1.72
CA LEU A 278 4.95 0.65 -3.17
C LEU A 278 3.48 0.57 -3.58
N ALA A 279 2.67 -0.24 -2.90
CA ALA A 279 1.23 -0.30 -3.16
C ALA A 279 0.56 1.08 -2.99
N ALA A 280 0.91 1.85 -1.96
CA ALA A 280 0.45 3.23 -1.78
C ALA A 280 0.93 4.19 -2.89
N THR A 281 2.13 3.99 -3.42
CA THR A 281 2.68 4.72 -4.57
C THR A 281 1.87 4.46 -5.82
N LEU A 282 1.63 3.19 -6.16
CA LEU A 282 0.82 2.81 -7.31
C LEU A 282 -0.63 3.28 -7.17
N PHE A 283 -1.17 3.26 -5.95
CA PHE A 283 -2.50 3.78 -5.67
C PHE A 283 -2.59 5.27 -6.02
N LEU A 284 -1.71 6.10 -5.46
CA LEU A 284 -1.75 7.54 -5.71
C LEU A 284 -1.42 7.92 -7.16
N ASP A 285 -0.55 7.14 -7.82
CA ASP A 285 -0.21 7.33 -9.23
C ASP A 285 -1.41 7.12 -10.15
N ARG A 286 -2.20 6.06 -9.92
CA ARG A 286 -3.30 5.66 -10.81
C ARG A 286 -4.65 6.26 -10.43
N LEU A 287 -4.77 6.83 -9.22
CA LEU A 287 -6.04 7.33 -8.71
C LEU A 287 -6.60 8.52 -9.51
N HIS A 288 -5.77 9.27 -10.25
CA HIS A 288 -6.24 10.32 -11.16
C HIS A 288 -7.18 9.75 -12.23
N ALA A 289 -6.88 8.56 -12.77
CA ALA A 289 -7.70 7.89 -13.78
C ALA A 289 -9.10 7.46 -13.27
N VAL A 290 -9.32 7.43 -11.96
CA VAL A 290 -10.61 7.06 -11.35
C VAL A 290 -11.62 8.23 -11.36
N GLY A 291 -11.17 9.47 -11.61
CA GLY A 291 -11.98 10.70 -11.60
C GLY A 291 -12.47 11.16 -12.97
N ASP A 292 -11.80 10.76 -14.05
CA ASP A 292 -12.03 11.22 -15.42
C ASP A 292 -13.06 10.37 -16.20
N GLN A 293 -13.69 9.40 -15.52
CA GLN A 293 -14.82 8.61 -16.01
C GLN A 293 -16.11 8.94 -15.25
#